data_AF-A0A7V5H463-F1
#
_entry.id   AF-A0A7V5H463-F1
#
_cell.length_a   1.000
_cell.length_b   1.000
_cell.length_c   1.000
_cell.angle_alpha   90.00
_cell.angle_beta   90.00
_cell.angle_gamma   90.00
#
_symmetry.space_group_name_H-M   'P 1'
#
loop_
_entity.id
_entity.type
_entity.pdbx_description
1 polymer ?
#
loop_
_entity_poly.entity_id
_entity_poly.type
_entity_poly.pdbx_seq_one_letter_code
_entity_poly.pdbx_strand_id
1 'polypeptide(L)' 'MDYLPAKTRYDSMIYRRSGRSGLKLPAVSLGLWHNFGCVDVFENARQMIHHAFDLGITHFDLANNYGPPPGSA' A
#
# COMPACT_ATOMS: atom_id res chain seq x y z
N MET A 1 15.42 11.65 5.10
CA MET A 1 16.15 10.40 5.42
C MET A 1 15.68 9.35 4.46
N ASP A 2 16.58 8.50 4.00
CA ASP A 2 16.23 7.39 3.11
C ASP A 2 15.44 6.33 3.88
N TYR A 3 14.34 5.86 3.29
CA TYR A 3 13.53 4.79 3.88
C TYR A 3 14.23 3.44 3.69
N LEU A 4 14.39 2.70 4.79
CA LEU A 4 14.85 1.31 4.78
C LEU A 4 13.72 0.41 5.30
N PRO A 5 13.18 -0.50 4.48
CA PRO A 5 12.09 -1.38 4.90
C PRO A 5 12.48 -2.29 6.06
N ALA A 6 11.53 -2.55 6.96
CA ALA A 6 11.71 -3.48 8.07
C ALA A 6 12.16 -4.84 7.56
N LYS A 7 13.29 -5.36 8.10
CA LYS A 7 13.84 -6.67 7.69
C LYS A 7 12.89 -7.84 7.97
N THR A 8 11.99 -7.65 8.93
CA THR A 8 11.01 -8.62 9.45
C THR A 8 9.64 -8.54 8.78
N ARG A 9 9.46 -7.70 7.75
CA ARG A 9 8.15 -7.44 7.12
C ARG A 9 7.44 -8.68 6.55
N TYR A 10 8.17 -9.76 6.32
CA TYR A 10 7.61 -11.01 5.79
C TYR A 10 7.34 -12.07 6.88
N ASP A 11 7.67 -11.79 8.14
CA ASP A 11 7.62 -12.79 9.21
C ASP A 11 6.19 -13.09 9.68
N SER A 12 5.30 -12.09 9.62
CA SER A 12 3.93 -12.18 10.17
C SER A 12 2.82 -12.07 9.13
N MET A 13 3.04 -11.43 7.98
CA MET A 13 2.01 -11.27 6.96
C MET A 13 1.65 -12.62 6.30
N ILE A 14 0.36 -12.91 6.24
CA ILE A 14 -0.16 -14.10 5.56
C ILE A 14 -0.36 -13.79 4.07
N TYR A 15 0.29 -14.55 3.19
CA TYR A 15 0.12 -14.40 1.73
C TYR A 15 -0.78 -15.50 1.15
N ARG A 16 -1.95 -15.10 0.63
CA ARG A 16 -2.99 -15.98 0.05
C ARG A 16 -2.88 -16.02 -1.48
N ARG A 17 -3.05 -17.20 -2.07
CA ARG A 17 -3.04 -17.35 -3.53
C ARG A 17 -4.30 -16.72 -4.14
N SER A 18 -4.13 -15.94 -5.20
CA SER A 18 -5.26 -15.37 -5.95
C SER A 18 -5.79 -16.40 -6.95
N GLY A 19 -6.80 -17.16 -6.54
CA GLY A 19 -7.41 -18.21 -7.36
C GLY A 19 -6.41 -19.28 -7.81
N ARG A 20 -6.51 -19.70 -9.09
CA ARG A 20 -5.60 -20.68 -9.72
C ARG A 20 -4.44 -20.00 -10.46
N SER A 21 -3.80 -19.03 -9.80
CA SER A 21 -2.63 -18.32 -10.35
C SER A 21 -1.38 -18.53 -9.49
N GLY A 22 -0.21 -18.18 -10.03
CA GLY A 22 1.04 -18.09 -9.26
C GLY A 22 1.06 -16.93 -8.24
N LEU A 23 0.18 -15.95 -8.40
CA LEU A 23 0.16 -14.72 -7.64
C LEU A 23 -0.33 -14.97 -6.20
N LYS A 24 0.42 -14.45 -5.23
CA LYS A 24 0.00 -14.38 -3.83
C LYS A 24 -0.19 -12.92 -3.43
N LEU A 25 -1.34 -12.61 -2.84
CA LEU A 25 -1.65 -11.30 -2.29
C LEU A 25 -1.57 -11.35 -0.75
N PRO A 26 -1.21 -10.24 -0.09
CA PRO A 26 -1.24 -10.18 1.36
C PRO A 26 -2.69 -10.32 1.85
N ALA A 27 -2.86 -10.89 3.05
CA ALA A 27 -4.17 -11.08 3.67
C ALA A 27 -4.93 -9.75 3.89
N VAL A 28 -4.19 -8.65 3.98
CA VAL A 28 -4.65 -7.26 4.04
C VAL A 28 -3.91 -6.48 2.96
N SER A 29 -4.63 -5.70 2.15
CA SER A 29 -4.08 -4.81 1.11
C SER A 29 -4.45 -3.36 1.42
N LEU A 30 -3.67 -2.39 0.92
CA LEU A 30 -3.93 -0.96 1.13
C LEU A 30 -4.50 -0.34 -0.14
N GLY A 31 -5.72 0.20 -0.07
CA GLY A 31 -6.31 0.97 -1.17
C GLY A 31 -6.06 2.47 -1.02
N LEU A 32 -5.79 3.16 -2.13
CA LEU A 32 -5.43 4.58 -2.16
C LEU A 32 -6.60 5.49 -2.58
N TRP A 33 -7.84 5.04 -2.38
CA TRP A 33 -9.03 5.82 -2.80
C TRP A 33 -9.14 7.18 -2.08
N HIS A 34 -8.79 7.22 -0.79
CA HIS A 34 -8.83 8.42 0.05
C HIS A 34 -7.53 8.59 0.83
N ASN A 35 -7.18 9.85 1.18
CA ASN A 35 -6.00 10.24 1.95
C ASN A 35 -4.67 10.25 1.17
N PHE A 36 -4.74 10.18 -0.16
CA PHE A 36 -3.58 10.18 -1.05
C PHE A 36 -3.63 11.28 -2.12
N GLY A 37 -4.70 12.08 -2.20
CA GLY A 37 -4.85 13.10 -3.24
C GLY A 37 -4.02 14.37 -2.99
N CYS A 38 -4.00 15.30 -3.95
CA CYS A 38 -3.29 16.59 -3.79
C CYS A 38 -3.83 17.44 -2.62
N VAL A 39 -5.07 17.22 -2.20
CA VAL A 39 -5.66 17.92 -1.05
C VAL A 39 -5.13 17.39 0.29
N ASP A 40 -4.50 16.21 0.29
CA ASP A 40 -4.02 15.53 1.48
C ASP A 40 -2.55 15.88 1.77
N VAL A 41 -2.13 15.62 3.00
CA VAL A 41 -0.74 15.84 3.42
C VAL A 41 0.13 14.72 2.88
N PHE A 42 1.00 15.04 1.92
CA PHE A 42 1.94 14.09 1.31
C PHE A 42 2.75 13.27 2.33
N GLU A 43 3.17 13.90 3.43
CA GLU A 43 3.93 13.22 4.47
C GLU A 43 3.13 12.10 5.15
N ASN A 44 1.82 12.28 5.33
CA ASN A 44 0.96 11.25 5.90
C ASN A 44 0.82 10.07 4.93
N ALA A 45 0.63 10.35 3.63
CA ALA A 45 0.59 9.32 2.58
C ALA A 45 1.88 8.49 2.56
N ARG A 46 3.04 9.17 2.62
CA ARG A 46 4.35 8.52 2.69
C ARG A 46 4.48 7.62 3.92
N GLN A 47 4.07 8.10 5.10
CA GLN A 47 4.11 7.31 6.33
C GLN A 47 3.18 6.11 6.28
N MET A 48 1.98 6.25 5.73
CA MET A 48 1.03 5.15 5.55
C MET A 48 1.60 4.06 4.62
N ILE A 49 2.21 4.44 3.51
CA ILE A 49 2.84 3.48 2.57
C ILE A 49 4.00 2.74 3.23
N HIS A 50 4.92 3.46 3.88
CA HIS A 50 6.06 2.84 4.56
C HIS A 50 5.60 1.88 5.66
N HIS A 51 4.65 2.30 6.50
CA HIS A 51 4.14 1.47 7.57
C HIS A 51 3.43 0.21 7.05
N ALA A 52 2.61 0.35 6.01
CA ALA A 52 1.96 -0.79 5.36
C ALA A 52 3.00 -1.80 4.84
N PHE A 53 4.05 -1.31 4.17
CA PHE A 53 5.10 -2.18 3.63
C PHE A 53 5.96 -2.83 4.73
N ASP A 54 6.24 -2.12 5.82
CA ASP A 54 6.94 -2.66 6.99
C ASP A 54 6.14 -3.76 7.69
N LEU A 55 4.80 -3.74 7.59
CA LEU A 55 3.90 -4.80 8.05
C LEU A 55 3.68 -5.91 7.01
N GLY A 56 4.36 -5.88 5.87
CA GLY A 56 4.28 -6.91 4.84
C GLY A 56 3.15 -6.74 3.83
N ILE A 57 2.42 -5.62 3.83
CA ILE A 57 1.45 -5.33 2.77
C ILE A 57 2.24 -5.08 1.47
N THR A 58 2.11 -5.99 0.51
CA THR A 58 2.78 -5.92 -0.81
C THR A 58 1.81 -5.58 -1.94
N HIS A 59 0.57 -5.23 -1.63
CA HIS A 59 -0.43 -4.84 -2.61
C HIS A 59 -1.01 -3.48 -2.25
N PHE A 60 -0.77 -2.52 -3.14
CA PHE A 60 -1.35 -1.19 -3.13
C PHE A 60 -2.33 -1.09 -4.31
N ASP A 61 -3.57 -0.73 -4.03
CA ASP A 61 -4.65 -0.64 -5.01
C ASP A 61 -4.96 0.82 -5.37
N LEU A 62 -5.06 1.09 -6.68
CA LEU A 62 -5.30 2.42 -7.24
C LEU A 62 -6.36 2.35 -8.36
N ALA A 63 -6.98 3.49 -8.66
CA ALA A 63 -7.76 3.68 -9.88
C ALA A 63 -7.45 5.05 -10.51
N ASN A 64 -7.77 5.17 -11.80
CA ASN A 64 -7.51 6.36 -12.62
C ASN A 64 -8.06 7.68 -12.04
N ASN A 65 -9.12 7.63 -11.23
CA ASN A 65 -9.79 8.79 -10.66
C ASN A 65 -9.64 8.93 -9.14
N TYR A 66 -8.80 8.11 -8.49
CA TYR A 66 -8.48 8.30 -7.08
C TYR A 66 -7.82 9.67 -6.85
N GLY A 67 -8.09 10.28 -5.69
CA GLY A 67 -7.82 11.69 -5.39
C GLY A 67 -8.74 12.21 -4.29
N PRO A 68 -9.05 13.53 -4.20
CA PRO A 68 -9.13 14.50 -5.31
C PRO A 68 -7.87 15.40 -5.51
N PRO A 69 -7.68 15.96 -6.72
CA PRO A 69 -8.45 15.74 -7.96
C PRO A 69 -8.20 14.36 -8.59
N PRO A 70 -9.00 13.91 -9.57
CA PRO A 70 -8.77 12.63 -10.25
C PRO A 70 -7.32 12.47 -10.74
N GLY A 71 -6.70 11.34 -10.40
CA GLY A 71 -5.31 11.03 -10.80
C GLY A 71 -4.24 11.66 -9.91
N SER A 72 -4.62 12.17 -8.73
CA SER A 72 -3.68 12.77 -7.77
C SER A 72 -3.27 11.87 -6.62
N ALA A 73 -3.86 10.68 -6.52
CA ALA A 73 -3.46 9.64 -5.58
C ALA A 73 -2.18 8.92 -6.00
#